data_AF-A0A447NWW7-F1
#
_entry.id   AF-A0A447NWW7-F1
#
_cell.length_a   1.000
_cell.length_b   1.000
_cell.length_c   1.000
_cell.angle_alpha   90.00
_cell.angle_beta   90.00
_cell.angle_gamma   90.00
#
_symmetry.space_group_name_H-M   'P 1'
#
loop_
_entity.id
_entity.type
_entity.pdbx_description
1 polymer ?
#
loop_
_entity_poly.entity_id
_entity_poly.type
_entity_poly.pdbx_seq_one_letter_code
_entity_poly.pdbx_strand_id
1 'polypeptide(L)'
;MNQNSERVFIELAQILFNPWIAGVLLSAILAAVMSTLSCQLLVCSSAITEDLYKAFLRKSASQQELVWVGRVMVLVVALIAIALAANPDNRVLGLVSYAWAGFGAAFGPVVLFSVMWSRMTRNGALAGMIIGAVTVIVWKQYGWLDLYEIIPGFIFGSLGIVIFSLLGKAPTAAMQERFAKADAHYHSAPPSKLQAE
;
A
#
# COMPACT_ATOMS: atom_id res chain seq x y z
N MET A 1 17.12 28.16 -9.82
CA MET A 1 15.76 27.66 -9.47
C MET A 1 15.33 26.43 -10.28
N ASN A 2 16.24 25.65 -10.91
CA ASN A 2 15.88 24.50 -11.76
C ASN A 2 16.37 23.14 -11.19
N GLN A 3 16.63 23.05 -9.88
CA GLN A 3 17.11 21.83 -9.23
C GLN A 3 16.10 21.41 -8.15
N ASN A 4 15.41 20.28 -8.39
CA ASN A 4 14.49 19.58 -7.49
C ASN A 4 13.47 20.44 -6.71
N SER A 5 12.23 20.49 -7.24
CA SER A 5 11.07 21.12 -6.59
C SER A 5 10.81 20.63 -5.15
N GLU A 6 11.29 19.44 -4.79
CA GLU A 6 11.19 18.86 -3.45
C GLU A 6 12.05 19.58 -2.40
N ARG A 7 13.07 20.35 -2.81
CA ARG A 7 13.96 21.10 -1.90
C ARG A 7 13.55 22.55 -1.67
N VAL A 8 12.52 23.04 -2.36
CA VAL A 8 12.11 24.46 -2.34
C VAL A 8 11.87 24.96 -0.91
N PHE A 9 11.24 24.16 -0.05
CA PHE A 9 11.00 24.55 1.34
C PHE A 9 12.30 24.74 2.13
N ILE A 10 13.28 23.84 1.95
CA ILE A 10 14.59 23.88 2.63
C ILE A 10 15.37 25.11 2.18
N GLU A 11 15.42 25.36 0.87
CA GLU A 11 16.13 26.50 0.29
C GLU A 11 15.49 27.83 0.72
N LEU A 12 14.17 27.94 0.67
CA LEU A 12 13.46 29.16 1.10
C LEU A 12 13.64 29.42 2.59
N ALA A 13 13.65 28.39 3.43
CA ALA A 13 13.89 28.54 4.85
C ALA A 13 15.29 29.10 5.16
N GLN A 14 16.31 28.70 4.40
CA GLN A 14 17.67 29.21 4.57
C GLN A 14 17.80 30.67 4.10
N ILE A 15 17.04 31.08 3.08
CA ILE A 15 17.08 32.44 2.54
C ILE A 15 16.28 33.43 3.41
N LEU A 16 15.11 33.00 3.91
CA LEU A 16 14.16 33.88 4.63
C LEU A 16 14.47 34.04 6.12
N PHE A 17 15.13 33.06 6.75
CA PHE A 17 15.35 33.05 8.20
C PHE A 17 16.82 33.20 8.59
N ASN A 18 17.05 33.70 9.81
CA ASN A 18 18.37 33.72 10.42
C ASN A 18 18.89 32.26 10.61
N PRO A 19 20.20 31.99 10.43
CA PRO A 19 20.82 30.68 10.64
C PRO A 19 20.36 29.91 11.90
N TRP A 20 20.12 30.60 13.01
CA TRP A 20 19.62 29.98 14.25
C TRP A 20 18.22 29.37 14.07
N ILE A 21 17.30 30.14 13.47
CA ILE A 21 15.91 29.70 13.23
C ILE A 21 15.88 28.65 12.12
N ALA A 22 16.68 28.84 11.06
CA ALA A 22 16.82 27.86 9.99
C ALA A 22 17.33 26.51 10.53
N GLY A 23 18.32 26.51 11.43
CA GLY A 23 18.82 25.30 12.08
C GLY A 23 17.76 24.56 12.90
N VAL A 24 16.94 25.29 13.67
CA VAL A 24 15.81 24.70 14.41
C VAL A 24 14.78 24.09 13.46
N LEU A 25 14.44 24.79 12.38
CA LEU A 25 13.47 24.31 11.39
C LEU A 25 13.96 23.03 10.70
N LEU A 26 15.21 23.01 10.24
CA LEU A 26 15.80 21.81 9.61
C LEU A 26 15.86 20.63 10.56
N SER A 27 16.14 20.88 11.85
CA SER A 27 16.12 19.85 12.89
C SER A 27 14.70 19.30 13.11
N ALA A 28 13.68 20.17 13.09
CA ALA A 28 12.28 19.76 13.20
C ALA A 28 11.83 18.88 12.02
N ILE A 29 12.22 19.24 10.78
CA ILE A 29 11.96 18.41 9.59
C ILE A 29 12.62 17.04 9.75
N LEU A 30 13.90 17.01 10.14
CA LEU A 30 14.63 15.76 10.33
C LEU A 30 13.97 14.89 11.40
N ALA A 31 13.54 15.49 12.52
CA ALA A 31 12.83 14.79 13.58
C ALA A 31 11.49 14.20 13.10
N ALA A 32 10.70 14.95 12.32
CA ALA A 32 9.43 14.49 11.75
C ALA A 32 9.63 13.35 10.73
N VAL A 33 10.69 13.41 9.93
CA VAL A 33 11.03 12.33 8.99
C VAL A 33 11.48 11.09 9.76
N MET A 34 12.32 11.23 10.80
CA MET A 34 12.80 10.10 11.60
C MET A 34 11.66 9.36 12.34
N SER A 35 10.68 10.09 12.89
CA SER A 35 9.52 9.45 13.54
C SER A 35 8.68 8.66 12.53
N THR A 36 8.46 9.22 11.34
CA THR A 36 7.70 8.55 10.26
C THR A 36 8.45 7.33 9.72
N LEU A 37 9.75 7.46 9.45
CA LEU A 37 10.58 6.36 8.95
C LEU A 37 10.63 5.20 9.95
N SER A 38 10.78 5.50 11.24
CA SER A 38 10.85 4.46 12.29
C SER A 38 9.57 3.62 12.33
N CYS A 39 8.41 4.28 12.30
CA CYS A 39 7.12 3.58 12.26
C CYS A 39 6.96 2.77 10.97
N GLN A 40 7.30 3.34 9.81
CA GLN A 40 7.15 2.64 8.54
C GLN A 40 8.05 1.41 8.43
N LEU A 41 9.31 1.51 8.87
CA LEU A 41 10.23 0.37 8.91
C LEU A 41 9.73 -0.73 9.85
N LEU A 42 9.20 -0.36 11.01
CA LEU A 42 8.65 -1.31 11.97
C LEU A 42 7.38 -1.99 11.43
N VAL A 43 6.49 -1.24 10.77
CA VAL A 43 5.28 -1.79 10.12
C VAL A 43 5.66 -2.75 9.00
N CYS A 44 6.58 -2.38 8.10
CA CYS A 44 7.05 -3.25 7.03
C CYS A 44 7.71 -4.52 7.59
N SER A 45 8.56 -4.38 8.60
CA SER A 45 9.21 -5.52 9.26
C SER A 45 8.19 -6.45 9.92
N SER A 46 7.20 -5.90 10.61
CA SER A 46 6.15 -6.68 11.27
C SER A 46 5.32 -7.46 10.25
N ALA A 47 4.89 -6.80 9.17
CA ALA A 47 4.16 -7.45 8.08
C ALA A 47 4.97 -8.60 7.48
N ILE A 48 6.27 -8.42 7.21
CA ILE A 48 7.09 -9.52 6.67
C ILE A 48 7.28 -10.65 7.72
N THR A 49 7.40 -10.31 9.00
CA THR A 49 7.64 -11.31 10.05
C THR A 49 6.38 -12.12 10.39
N GLU A 50 5.24 -11.47 10.58
CA GLU A 50 3.98 -12.13 10.93
C GLU A 50 3.27 -12.70 9.69
N ASP A 51 3.17 -11.93 8.60
CA ASP A 51 2.36 -12.33 7.44
C ASP A 51 3.12 -13.24 6.46
N LEU A 52 4.46 -13.12 6.37
CA LEU A 52 5.26 -13.97 5.50
C LEU A 52 6.00 -15.07 6.28
N TYR A 53 6.85 -14.69 7.24
CA TYR A 53 7.71 -15.67 7.94
C TYR A 53 6.88 -16.64 8.79
N LYS A 54 6.03 -16.15 9.69
CA LYS A 54 5.20 -17.02 10.53
C LYS A 54 4.14 -17.76 9.73
N ALA A 55 3.43 -17.10 8.83
CA ALA A 55 2.33 -17.75 8.10
C ALA A 55 2.79 -18.81 7.08
N PHE A 56 3.92 -18.58 6.38
CA PHE A 56 4.36 -19.45 5.28
C PHE A 56 5.61 -20.29 5.58
N LEU A 57 6.62 -19.74 6.28
CA LEU A 57 7.90 -20.44 6.53
C LEU A 57 7.88 -21.25 7.83
N ARG A 58 7.47 -20.65 8.95
CA ARG A 58 7.55 -21.29 10.27
C ARG A 58 6.37 -20.93 11.19
N LYS A 59 5.28 -21.67 11.03
CA LYS A 59 4.00 -21.50 11.76
C LYS A 59 4.10 -21.63 13.27
N SER A 60 5.12 -22.31 13.77
CA SER A 60 5.37 -22.54 15.21
C SER A 60 6.53 -21.71 15.75
N ALA A 61 6.90 -20.60 15.10
CA ALA A 61 7.96 -19.71 15.58
C ALA A 61 7.61 -19.15 16.97
N SER A 62 8.60 -19.14 17.86
CA SER A 62 8.45 -18.57 19.20
C SER A 62 8.42 -17.04 19.17
N GLN A 63 7.87 -16.40 20.21
CA GLN A 63 7.86 -14.93 20.32
C GLN A 63 9.27 -14.32 20.28
N GLN A 64 10.24 -14.95 20.94
CA GLN A 64 11.63 -14.48 20.93
C GLN A 64 12.26 -14.56 19.54
N GLU A 65 11.94 -15.61 18.78
CA GLU A 65 12.38 -15.77 17.40
C GLU A 65 11.78 -14.69 16.50
N LEU A 66 10.46 -14.44 16.62
CA LEU A 66 9.77 -13.41 15.84
C LEU A 66 10.37 -12.02 16.09
N VAL A 67 10.70 -11.67 17.33
CA VAL A 67 11.36 -10.39 17.65
C VAL A 67 12.74 -10.28 16.98
N TRP A 68 13.53 -11.35 17.01
CA TRP A 68 14.85 -11.34 16.37
C TRP A 68 14.77 -11.26 14.84
N VAL A 69 13.86 -12.04 14.24
CA VAL A 69 13.58 -11.97 12.81
C VAL A 69 13.13 -10.56 12.43
N GLY A 70 12.21 -9.96 13.19
CA GLY A 70 11.78 -8.57 12.98
C GLY A 70 12.95 -7.59 12.99
N ARG A 71 13.87 -7.67 13.96
CA ARG A 71 15.06 -6.78 14.00
C ARG A 71 15.93 -6.93 12.75
N VAL A 72 16.13 -8.16 12.27
CA VAL A 72 16.86 -8.42 11.02
C VAL A 72 16.10 -7.86 9.82
N MET A 73 14.77 -8.02 9.77
CA MET A 73 13.96 -7.48 8.68
C MET A 73 13.98 -5.95 8.64
N VAL A 74 13.97 -5.26 9.78
CA VAL A 74 14.17 -3.79 9.83
C VAL A 74 15.48 -3.41 9.16
N LEU A 75 16.58 -4.11 9.48
CA LEU A 75 17.89 -3.83 8.89
C LEU A 75 17.89 -4.07 7.38
N VAL A 76 17.31 -5.18 6.91
CA VAL A 76 17.22 -5.51 5.48
C VAL A 76 16.40 -4.47 4.72
N VAL A 77 15.23 -4.09 5.24
CA VAL A 77 14.37 -3.07 4.61
C VAL A 77 15.08 -1.72 4.57
N ALA A 78 15.80 -1.34 5.64
CA ALA A 78 16.58 -0.10 5.68
C ALA A 78 17.70 -0.08 4.61
N LEU A 79 18.42 -1.19 4.42
CA LEU A 79 19.45 -1.30 3.39
C LEU A 79 18.86 -1.17 1.98
N ILE A 80 17.71 -1.79 1.71
CA ILE A 80 17.01 -1.67 0.43
C ILE A 80 16.56 -0.22 0.20
N ALA A 81 16.01 0.44 1.23
CA ALA A 81 15.60 1.83 1.14
C ALA A 81 16.79 2.77 0.84
N ILE A 82 17.94 2.56 1.49
CA ILE A 82 19.18 3.32 1.21
C ILE A 82 19.65 3.08 -0.23
N ALA A 83 19.64 1.83 -0.70
CA ALA A 83 20.03 1.51 -2.07
C ALA A 83 19.13 2.19 -3.12
N LEU A 84 17.81 2.23 -2.88
CA LEU A 84 16.86 2.94 -3.75
C LEU A 84 17.05 4.47 -3.69
N ALA A 85 17.36 5.02 -2.52
CA ALA A 85 17.58 6.45 -2.30
C ALA A 85 18.93 6.94 -2.86
N ALA A 86 19.91 6.05 -3.05
CA ALA A 86 21.22 6.39 -3.60
C ALA A 86 21.17 6.79 -5.08
N ASN A 87 20.08 6.49 -5.80
CA ASN A 87 19.91 6.89 -7.19
C ASN A 87 19.32 8.32 -7.28
N PRO A 88 20.08 9.33 -7.70
CA PRO A 88 19.65 10.73 -7.72
C PRO A 88 18.61 11.06 -8.81
N ASP A 89 18.42 10.19 -9.80
CA ASP A 89 17.41 10.37 -10.85
C ASP A 89 15.99 10.06 -10.37
N ASN A 90 15.86 9.31 -9.26
CA ASN A 90 14.58 8.94 -8.67
C ASN A 90 14.09 10.02 -7.70
N ARG A 91 13.11 10.82 -8.12
CA ARG A 91 12.41 11.77 -7.23
C ARG A 91 11.53 11.04 -6.22
N VAL A 92 11.44 11.58 -5.01
CA VAL A 92 10.63 10.98 -3.92
C VAL A 92 9.17 10.88 -4.33
N LEU A 93 8.60 11.95 -4.89
CA LEU A 93 7.23 11.95 -5.38
C LEU A 93 6.98 10.93 -6.49
N GLY A 94 7.97 10.70 -7.36
CA GLY A 94 7.88 9.70 -8.43
C GLY A 94 7.91 8.27 -7.92
N LEU A 95 8.76 7.98 -6.94
CA LEU A 95 8.81 6.67 -6.29
C LEU A 95 7.51 6.37 -5.52
N VAL A 96 7.02 7.35 -4.76
CA VAL A 96 5.79 7.21 -3.98
C VAL A 96 4.59 7.07 -4.89
N SER A 97 4.45 7.89 -5.94
CA SER A 97 3.34 7.78 -6.88
C SER A 97 3.33 6.44 -7.59
N TYR A 98 4.49 5.94 -8.01
CA TYR A 98 4.61 4.63 -8.65
C TYR A 98 4.22 3.48 -7.71
N ALA A 99 4.67 3.51 -6.46
CA ALA A 99 4.29 2.53 -5.45
C ALA A 99 2.77 2.54 -5.20
N TRP A 100 2.17 3.74 -5.05
CA TRP A 100 0.73 3.90 -4.88
C TRP A 100 -0.07 3.49 -6.12
N ALA A 101 0.45 3.70 -7.32
CA ALA A 101 -0.17 3.22 -8.55
C ALA A 101 -0.25 1.70 -8.56
N GLY A 102 0.84 1.00 -8.21
CA GLY A 102 0.87 -0.46 -8.10
C GLY A 102 -0.11 -1.00 -7.07
N PHE A 103 -0.08 -0.45 -5.85
CA PHE A 103 -1.01 -0.84 -4.79
C PHE A 103 -2.46 -0.54 -5.15
N GLY A 104 -2.75 0.65 -5.66
CA GLY A 104 -4.09 1.07 -6.04
C GLY A 104 -4.66 0.26 -7.19
N ALA A 105 -3.86 -0.10 -8.19
CA ALA A 105 -4.27 -0.94 -9.30
C ALA A 105 -4.50 -2.41 -8.90
N ALA A 106 -3.67 -2.96 -8.01
CA ALA A 106 -3.78 -4.35 -7.59
C ALA A 106 -4.91 -4.56 -6.55
N PHE A 107 -4.98 -3.72 -5.53
CA PHE A 107 -5.91 -3.88 -4.41
C PHE A 107 -7.20 -3.07 -4.58
N GLY A 108 -7.16 -1.89 -5.23
CA GLY A 108 -8.32 -1.01 -5.37
C GLY A 108 -9.54 -1.71 -5.99
N PRO A 109 -9.41 -2.34 -7.17
CA PRO A 109 -10.50 -3.11 -7.77
C PRO A 109 -10.99 -4.24 -6.87
N VAL A 110 -10.07 -4.99 -6.24
CA VAL A 110 -10.44 -6.13 -5.38
C VAL A 110 -11.26 -5.67 -4.18
N VAL A 111 -10.83 -4.60 -3.51
CA VAL A 111 -11.56 -4.05 -2.36
C VAL A 111 -12.94 -3.58 -2.80
N LEU A 112 -13.03 -2.82 -3.90
CA LEU A 112 -14.31 -2.32 -4.41
C LEU A 112 -15.28 -3.47 -4.76
N PHE A 113 -14.83 -4.44 -5.57
CA PHE A 113 -15.68 -5.56 -5.96
C PHE A 113 -16.00 -6.50 -4.81
N SER A 114 -15.14 -6.63 -3.79
CA SER A 114 -15.42 -7.48 -2.63
C SER A 114 -16.61 -6.98 -1.80
N VAL A 115 -16.84 -5.67 -1.76
CA VAL A 115 -17.96 -5.05 -1.03
C VAL A 115 -19.19 -4.91 -1.92
N MET A 116 -19.00 -4.59 -3.20
CA MET A 116 -20.11 -4.25 -4.11
C MET A 116 -20.67 -5.45 -4.89
N TRP A 117 -19.92 -6.55 -5.01
CA TRP A 117 -20.27 -7.65 -5.92
C TRP A 117 -20.22 -9.02 -5.25
N SER A 118 -21.40 -9.57 -4.95
CA SER A 118 -21.58 -10.87 -4.30
C SER A 118 -20.99 -12.07 -5.08
N ARG A 119 -20.74 -11.90 -6.39
CA ARG A 119 -20.21 -12.96 -7.25
C ARG A 119 -18.68 -13.01 -7.32
N MET A 120 -17.96 -12.13 -6.63
CA MET A 120 -16.51 -12.14 -6.68
C MET A 120 -15.93 -13.45 -6.13
N THR A 121 -15.04 -14.08 -6.89
CA THR A 121 -14.39 -15.35 -6.50
C THR A 121 -12.95 -15.13 -6.06
N ARG A 122 -12.38 -16.06 -5.27
CA ARG A 122 -10.97 -16.02 -4.86
C ARG A 122 -10.02 -15.96 -6.06
N ASN A 123 -10.29 -16.76 -7.09
CA ASN A 123 -9.43 -16.82 -8.28
C ASN A 123 -9.57 -15.56 -9.13
N GLY A 124 -10.78 -14.99 -9.22
CA GLY A 124 -11.00 -13.70 -9.87
C GLY A 124 -10.28 -12.55 -9.15
N ALA A 125 -10.35 -12.51 -7.82
CA ALA A 125 -9.60 -11.54 -7.02
C ALA A 125 -8.08 -11.66 -7.26
N LEU A 126 -7.52 -12.88 -7.19
CA LEU A 126 -6.09 -13.10 -7.41
C LEU A 126 -5.66 -12.73 -8.84
N ALA A 127 -6.43 -13.11 -9.86
CA ALA A 127 -6.17 -12.74 -11.24
C ALA A 127 -6.19 -11.22 -11.42
N GLY A 128 -7.19 -10.54 -10.84
CA GLY A 128 -7.28 -9.08 -10.81
C GLY A 128 -6.06 -8.39 -10.20
N MET A 129 -5.61 -8.86 -9.03
CA MET A 129 -4.40 -8.33 -8.37
C MET A 129 -3.17 -8.45 -9.27
N ILE A 130 -2.96 -9.63 -9.86
CA ILE A 130 -1.81 -9.90 -10.73
C ILE A 130 -1.89 -9.03 -12.00
N ILE A 131 -3.04 -8.98 -12.66
CA ILE A 131 -3.23 -8.20 -13.88
C ILE A 131 -3.03 -6.71 -13.60
N GLY A 132 -3.59 -6.18 -12.50
CA GLY A 132 -3.40 -4.79 -12.11
C GLY A 132 -1.93 -4.45 -11.83
N ALA A 133 -1.23 -5.29 -11.06
CA ALA A 133 0.18 -5.10 -10.75
C ALA A 133 1.08 -5.17 -11.99
N VAL A 134 0.89 -6.18 -12.84
CA VAL A 134 1.67 -6.35 -14.08
C VAL A 134 1.40 -5.20 -15.04
N THR A 135 0.15 -4.74 -15.14
CA THR A 135 -0.19 -3.59 -15.97
C THR A 135 0.61 -2.36 -15.56
N VAL A 136 0.68 -2.03 -14.27
CA VAL A 136 1.43 -0.85 -13.80
C VAL A 136 2.91 -0.93 -14.18
N ILE A 137 3.53 -2.11 -14.02
CA ILE A 137 4.94 -2.32 -14.37
C ILE A 137 5.17 -2.17 -15.88
N VAL A 138 4.32 -2.79 -16.69
CA VAL A 138 4.42 -2.73 -18.16
C VAL A 138 4.15 -1.31 -18.65
N TRP A 139 3.12 -0.65 -18.12
CA TRP A 139 2.75 0.71 -18.53
C TRP A 139 3.86 1.71 -18.24
N LYS A 140 4.57 1.54 -17.12
CA LYS A 140 5.70 2.40 -16.75
C LYS A 140 6.85 2.32 -17.75
N GLN A 141 7.11 1.14 -18.30
CA GLN A 141 8.22 0.90 -19.24
C GLN A 141 7.94 1.47 -20.63
N TYR A 142 6.68 1.41 -21.06
CA TYR A 142 6.31 1.71 -22.44
C TYR A 142 5.69 3.11 -22.65
N GLY A 143 5.17 3.75 -21.60
CA GLY A 143 4.82 5.17 -21.62
C GLY A 143 3.81 5.59 -22.70
N TRP A 144 2.94 4.68 -23.16
CA TRP A 144 2.17 4.86 -24.39
C TRP A 144 1.26 6.09 -24.45
N LEU A 145 0.85 6.66 -23.31
CA LEU A 145 -0.16 7.73 -23.26
C LEU A 145 0.14 8.86 -22.25
N ASP A 146 1.33 8.89 -21.63
CA ASP A 146 1.64 9.78 -20.47
C ASP A 146 0.56 9.78 -19.36
N LEU A 147 -0.29 8.74 -19.34
CA LEU A 147 -1.35 8.56 -18.37
C LEU A 147 -0.78 7.97 -17.09
N TYR A 148 -1.29 8.46 -15.96
CA TYR A 148 -0.97 7.92 -14.65
C TYR A 148 -1.31 6.43 -14.60
N GLU A 149 -0.31 5.61 -14.23
CA GLU A 149 -0.28 4.16 -14.44
C GLU A 149 -1.38 3.42 -13.64
N ILE A 150 -1.92 4.06 -12.60
CA ILE A 150 -3.03 3.53 -11.81
C ILE A 150 -4.31 3.34 -12.63
N ILE A 151 -4.59 4.23 -13.60
CA ILE A 151 -5.84 4.24 -14.37
C ILE A 151 -5.96 2.97 -15.22
N PRO A 152 -5.01 2.66 -16.13
CA PRO A 152 -5.04 1.43 -16.89
C PRO A 152 -4.94 0.21 -15.97
N GLY A 153 -4.11 0.26 -14.91
CA GLY A 153 -3.98 -0.82 -13.94
C GLY A 153 -5.30 -1.18 -13.26
N PHE A 154 -6.07 -0.17 -12.85
CA PHE A 154 -7.37 -0.35 -12.22
C PHE A 154 -8.39 -0.94 -13.20
N ILE A 155 -8.41 -0.46 -14.46
CA ILE A 155 -9.34 -0.93 -15.50
C ILE A 155 -9.04 -2.39 -15.84
N PHE A 156 -7.80 -2.73 -16.18
CA PHE A 156 -7.44 -4.10 -16.54
C PHE A 156 -7.54 -5.06 -15.35
N GLY A 157 -7.19 -4.59 -14.14
CA GLY A 157 -7.45 -5.34 -12.90
C GLY A 157 -8.93 -5.66 -12.71
N SER A 158 -9.81 -4.66 -12.88
CA SER A 158 -11.27 -4.84 -12.80
C SER A 158 -11.81 -5.82 -13.85
N LEU A 159 -11.34 -5.70 -15.10
CA LEU A 159 -11.69 -6.64 -16.17
C LEU A 159 -11.24 -8.06 -15.83
N GLY A 160 -10.03 -8.21 -15.29
CA GLY A 160 -9.52 -9.47 -14.78
C GLY A 160 -10.44 -10.08 -13.72
N ILE A 161 -10.85 -9.29 -12.73
CA ILE A 161 -11.77 -9.75 -11.67
C ILE A 161 -13.08 -10.26 -12.26
N VAL A 162 -13.69 -9.48 -13.17
CA VAL A 162 -14.99 -9.82 -13.77
C VAL A 162 -14.86 -11.07 -14.63
N ILE A 163 -13.91 -11.12 -15.55
CA ILE A 163 -13.71 -12.24 -16.49
C ILE A 163 -13.46 -13.54 -15.72
N PHE A 164 -12.49 -13.54 -14.79
CA PHE A 164 -12.12 -14.75 -14.08
C PHE A 164 -13.14 -15.16 -13.01
N SER A 165 -13.93 -14.22 -12.47
CA SER A 165 -15.06 -14.58 -11.58
C SER A 165 -16.26 -15.13 -12.33
N LEU A 166 -16.47 -14.73 -13.59
CA LEU A 166 -17.54 -15.27 -14.44
C LEU A 166 -17.19 -16.62 -15.05
N LEU A 167 -15.93 -16.82 -15.47
CA LEU A 167 -15.42 -18.08 -15.99
C LEU A 167 -15.19 -19.12 -14.88
N GLY A 168 -14.93 -18.67 -13.67
CA GLY A 168 -14.73 -19.52 -12.50
C GLY A 168 -16.01 -20.19 -12.00
N LYS A 169 -15.85 -21.16 -11.10
CA LYS A 169 -16.98 -21.74 -10.36
C LYS A 169 -17.68 -20.66 -9.55
N ALA A 170 -19.01 -20.71 -9.51
CA ALA A 170 -19.80 -19.79 -8.69
C ALA A 170 -19.31 -19.78 -7.23
N PRO A 171 -19.37 -18.64 -6.54
CA PRO A 171 -19.00 -18.56 -5.13
C PRO A 171 -19.79 -19.58 -4.31
N THR A 172 -19.13 -20.19 -3.32
CA THR A 172 -19.76 -21.17 -2.42
C THR A 172 -20.95 -20.54 -1.68
N ALA A 173 -21.97 -21.33 -1.35
CA ALA A 173 -23.14 -20.87 -0.57
C ALA A 173 -22.74 -20.12 0.71
N ALA A 174 -21.70 -20.58 1.41
CA ALA A 174 -21.17 -19.90 2.60
C ALA A 174 -20.63 -18.48 2.32
N MET A 175 -20.03 -18.24 1.14
CA MET A 175 -19.56 -16.90 0.75
C MET A 175 -20.73 -15.97 0.46
N GLN A 176 -21.76 -16.48 -0.24
CA GLN A 176 -22.97 -15.71 -0.55
C GLN A 176 -23.76 -15.38 0.72
N GLU A 177 -23.89 -16.33 1.64
CA GLU A 177 -24.53 -16.12 2.93
C GLU A 177 -23.78 -15.06 3.76
N ARG A 178 -22.45 -15.10 3.77
CA ARG A 178 -21.63 -14.11 4.47
C ARG A 178 -21.79 -12.71 3.86
N PHE A 179 -21.84 -12.61 2.53
CA PHE A 179 -22.10 -11.35 1.84
C PHE A 179 -23.50 -10.81 2.19
N ALA A 180 -24.52 -11.67 2.13
CA ALA A 180 -25.90 -11.30 2.47
C ALA A 180 -26.04 -10.85 3.94
N LYS A 181 -25.35 -11.50 4.88
CA LYS A 181 -25.32 -11.07 6.30
C LYS A 181 -24.68 -9.70 6.46
N ALA A 182 -23.58 -9.43 5.77
CA ALA A 182 -22.90 -8.14 5.82
C ALA A 182 -23.79 -7.02 5.24
N ASP A 183 -24.44 -7.28 4.11
CA ASP A 183 -25.34 -6.35 3.45
C ASP A 183 -26.59 -6.05 4.33
N ALA A 184 -27.17 -7.08 4.93
CA ALA A 184 -28.28 -6.95 5.87
C ALA A 184 -27.89 -6.14 7.12
N HIS A 185 -26.67 -6.32 7.64
CA HIS A 185 -26.17 -5.53 8.77
C HIS A 185 -25.99 -4.05 8.40
N TYR A 186 -25.47 -3.75 7.21
CA TYR A 186 -25.33 -2.38 6.73
C TYR A 186 -26.68 -1.66 6.57
N HIS A 187 -27.72 -2.39 6.17
CA HIS A 187 -29.08 -1.86 6.04
C HIS A 187 -29.89 -1.91 7.35
N SER A 188 -29.35 -2.53 8.41
CA SER A 188 -29.98 -2.52 9.73
C SER A 188 -29.81 -1.16 10.40
N ALA A 189 -30.84 -0.68 11.09
CA ALA A 189 -30.80 0.61 11.76
C ALA A 189 -29.62 0.69 12.75
N PRO A 190 -28.89 1.81 12.83
CA PRO A 190 -27.79 1.95 13.77
C PRO A 190 -28.30 1.69 15.20
N PRO A 191 -27.50 1.04 16.05
CA PRO A 191 -27.91 0.76 17.42
C PRO A 191 -28.32 2.06 18.12
N SER A 192 -29.58 2.12 18.52
CA SER A 192 -30.15 3.21 19.29
C SER A 192 -29.32 3.36 20.57
N LYS A 193 -28.77 4.56 20.82
CA LYS A 193 -28.02 4.89 22.04
C LYS A 193 -28.86 4.78 23.34
N LEU A 194 -30.13 4.39 23.26
CA LEU A 194 -31.07 4.27 24.37
C LEU A 194 -31.10 2.87 25.04
N GLN A 195 -30.21 1.94 24.67
CA GLN A 195 -30.10 0.62 25.31
C GLN A 195 -28.88 0.50 26.26
N ALA A 196 -28.27 1.63 26.63
CA ALA A 196 -27.09 1.68 27.52
C ALA A 196 -27.27 2.60 28.73
N GLU A 197 -28.52 2.78 29.21
CA GLU A 197 -28.82 3.27 30.57
C GLU A 197 -29.55 2.19 31.37
#